data_AF-A0A926VB43-F1
#
_entry.id   AF-A0A926VB43-F1
#
_cell.length_a   1.000
_cell.length_b   1.000
_cell.length_c   1.000
_cell.angle_alpha   90.00
_cell.angle_beta   90.00
_cell.angle_gamma   90.00
#
_symmetry.space_group_name_H-M   'P 1'
#
loop_
_entity.id
_entity.type
_entity.pdbx_description
1 polymer ?
#
loop_
_entity_poly.entity_id
_entity_poly.type
_entity_poly.pdbx_seq_one_letter_code
_entity_poly.pdbx_strand_id
1 'polypeptide(L)'
;MIQEVFIESTWEDATTARQRRDERSEELEATGLECLRENLYTVDGRCVFLVTATPVEPELPPVKSQGKPAGPRLRSAKAGRRVPEFEER
;
A
#
# COMPACT_ATOMS: atom_id res chain seq x y z
N MET A 1 -1.37 6.24 -9.88
CA MET A 1 -0.07 5.64 -9.50
C MET A 1 0.75 5.46 -10.77
N ILE A 2 1.98 5.93 -10.77
CA ILE A 2 2.96 5.81 -11.85
C ILE A 2 4.09 4.94 -11.31
N GLN A 3 4.59 4.00 -12.12
CA GLN A 3 5.72 3.14 -11.77
C GLN A 3 6.67 3.08 -12.96
N GLU A 4 7.93 3.46 -12.74
CA GLU A 4 8.96 3.48 -13.79
C GLU A 4 10.20 2.72 -13.34
N VAL A 5 10.72 1.88 -14.23
CA VAL A 5 11.88 1.01 -13.98
C VAL A 5 13.09 1.56 -14.73
N PHE A 6 14.19 1.74 -14.01
CA PHE A 6 15.47 2.21 -14.48
C PHE A 6 16.47 1.07 -14.34
N ILE A 7 16.80 0.40 -15.44
CA ILE A 7 17.77 -0.69 -15.45
C ILE A 7 19.13 -0.18 -15.93
N GLU A 8 20.20 -0.70 -15.33
CA GLU A 8 21.58 -0.41 -15.71
C GLU A 8 21.83 -0.56 -17.22
N SER A 9 21.33 -1.64 -17.83
CA SER A 9 21.56 -1.93 -19.26
C SER A 9 20.96 -0.90 -20.22
N THR A 10 19.98 -0.12 -19.78
CA THR A 10 19.39 0.97 -20.57
C THR A 10 20.22 2.25 -20.51
N TRP A 11 21.04 2.40 -19.47
CA TRP A 11 21.77 3.63 -19.16
C TRP A 11 23.29 3.45 -19.09
N GLU A 12 23.78 2.32 -19.61
CA GLU A 12 25.19 1.91 -19.71
C GLU A 12 25.89 1.63 -18.37
N ASP A 13 25.54 2.35 -17.29
CA ASP A 13 26.10 2.19 -15.94
C ASP A 13 25.02 2.37 -14.84
N ALA A 14 25.24 1.71 -13.70
CA ALA A 14 24.33 1.73 -12.56
C ALA A 14 24.21 3.14 -11.94
N THR A 15 25.30 3.91 -11.97
CA THR A 15 25.34 5.28 -11.45
C THR A 15 24.43 6.19 -12.25
N THR A 16 24.48 6.07 -13.59
CA THR A 16 23.64 6.86 -14.50
C THR A 16 22.18 6.48 -14.36
N ALA A 17 21.86 5.18 -14.30
CA ALA A 17 20.49 4.72 -14.08
C ALA A 17 19.90 5.27 -12.76
N ARG A 18 20.71 5.29 -11.69
CA ARG A 18 20.32 5.87 -10.41
C ARG A 18 20.08 7.37 -10.50
N GLN A 19 21.00 8.13 -11.12
CA GLN A 19 20.83 9.58 -11.29
C GLN A 19 19.56 9.92 -12.08
N ARG A 20 19.26 9.16 -13.13
CA ARG A 20 18.04 9.35 -13.92
C ARG A 20 16.77 9.04 -13.15
N ARG A 21 16.80 8.01 -12.31
CA ARG A 21 15.69 7.74 -11.38
C ARG A 21 15.49 8.90 -10.40
N ASP A 22 16.57 9.42 -9.82
CA ASP A 22 16.48 10.55 -8.88
C ASP A 22 15.95 11.82 -9.57
N GLU A 23 16.48 12.19 -10.74
CA GLU A 23 15.97 13.31 -11.55
C GLU A 23 14.48 13.14 -11.84
N ARG A 24 14.08 11.93 -12.25
CA ARG A 24 12.67 11.63 -12.52
C ARG A 24 11.78 11.73 -11.28
N SER A 25 12.28 11.29 -10.13
CA SER A 25 11.54 11.42 -8.88
C SER A 25 11.33 12.88 -8.49
N GLU A 26 12.34 13.75 -8.68
CA GLU A 26 12.22 15.18 -8.41
C GLU A 26 11.19 15.85 -9.33
N GLU A 27 11.15 15.47 -10.62
CA GLU A 27 10.11 15.93 -11.54
C GLU A 27 8.69 15.53 -11.09
N LEU A 28 8.52 14.28 -10.66
CA LEU A 28 7.24 13.76 -10.20
C LEU A 28 6.81 14.41 -8.87
N GLU A 29 7.75 14.64 -7.94
CA GLU A 29 7.51 15.39 -6.70
C GLU A 29 7.11 16.84 -6.97
N ALA A 30 7.73 17.50 -7.96
CA ALA A 30 7.35 18.85 -8.37
C ALA A 30 5.93 18.94 -8.93
N THR A 31 5.38 17.84 -9.47
CA THR A 31 3.97 17.77 -9.91
C THR A 31 2.96 17.52 -8.78
N GLY A 32 3.43 17.36 -7.54
CA GLY A 32 2.60 17.10 -6.37
C GLY A 32 2.30 15.60 -6.14
N LEU A 33 3.14 14.71 -6.67
CA LEU A 33 3.07 13.28 -6.40
C LEU A 33 4.08 12.89 -5.32
N GLU A 34 3.72 12.00 -4.42
CA GLU A 34 4.66 11.39 -3.48
C GLU A 34 5.46 10.30 -4.20
N CYS A 35 6.79 10.38 -4.14
CA CYS A 35 7.67 9.45 -4.85
C CYS A 35 8.43 8.54 -3.90
N LEU A 36 8.30 7.24 -4.12
CA LEU A 36 9.06 6.20 -3.43
C LEU A 36 10.16 5.69 -4.36
N ARG A 37 11.41 5.79 -3.90
CA ARG A 37 12.61 5.39 -4.63
C ARG A 37 13.14 4.07 -4.08
N GLU A 38 13.12 3.03 -4.90
CA GLU A 38 13.63 1.71 -4.54
C GLU A 38 14.88 1.36 -5.34
N ASN A 39 15.86 0.76 -4.67
CA ASN A 39 16.97 0.08 -5.31
C ASN A 39 16.65 -1.41 -5.23
N LEU A 40 16.14 -1.97 -6.32
CA LEU A 40 15.86 -3.40 -6.38
C LEU A 40 17.17 -4.18 -6.54
N TYR A 41 17.18 -5.40 -6.01
CA TYR A 41 18.32 -6.29 -6.09
C TYR A 41 18.75 -6.56 -7.53
N THR A 42 20.02 -6.89 -7.66
CA THR A 42 20.68 -7.22 -8.92
C THR A 42 20.01 -8.44 -9.58
N VAL A 43 19.39 -8.26 -10.74
CA VAL A 43 18.84 -9.37 -11.55
C VAL A 43 19.84 -9.69 -12.64
N ASP A 44 20.33 -10.93 -12.72
CA ASP A 44 21.35 -11.36 -13.70
C ASP A 44 22.61 -10.47 -13.72
N GLY A 45 23.05 -9.98 -12.55
CA GLY A 45 24.23 -9.14 -12.42
C GLY A 45 24.03 -7.67 -12.82
N ARG A 46 22.80 -7.24 -13.14
CA ARG A 46 22.44 -5.86 -13.48
C ARG A 46 21.65 -5.18 -12.37
N CYS A 47 22.00 -3.94 -12.05
CA CYS A 47 21.25 -3.16 -11.07
C CYS A 47 19.91 -2.67 -11.63
N VAL A 48 18.85 -2.78 -10.82
CA VAL A 48 17.50 -2.30 -11.16
C VAL A 48 17.09 -1.25 -10.14
N PHE A 49 16.68 -0.09 -10.63
CA PHE A 49 16.20 1.03 -9.83
C PHE A 49 14.73 1.27 -10.17
N LEU A 50 13.90 1.53 -9.17
CA LEU A 50 12.46 1.69 -9.33
C LEU A 50 12.05 3.04 -8.74
N VAL A 51 11.19 3.77 -9.44
CA VAL A 51 10.46 4.90 -8.87
C VAL A 51 8.97 4.63 -8.96
N THR A 52 8.29 4.85 -7.84
CA THR A 52 6.85 4.73 -7.74
C THR A 52 6.30 6.08 -7.30
N ALA A 53 5.50 6.73 -8.14
CA ALA A 53 4.86 7.99 -7.81
C ALA A 53 3.36 7.79 -7.58
N THR A 54 2.90 8.15 -6.39
CA THR A 54 1.50 8.08 -5.97
C THR A 54 0.94 9.48 -5.78
N PRO A 55 -0.28 9.77 -6.26
CA PRO A 55 -0.92 11.02 -5.90
C PRO A 55 -1.11 11.06 -4.39
N VAL A 56 -0.74 12.19 -3.77
CA VAL A 56 -1.12 12.46 -2.38
C VAL A 56 -2.63 12.69 -2.39
N GLU A 57 -3.39 11.62 -2.17
CA GLU A 57 -4.80 11.75 -1.90
C GLU A 57 -4.92 12.47 -0.56
N PRO A 58 -5.68 13.58 -0.46
CA PRO A 58 -5.89 14.21 0.83
C PRO A 58 -6.58 13.18 1.72
N GLU A 59 -5.89 12.74 2.78
CA GLU A 59 -6.46 11.87 3.79
C GLU A 59 -7.72 12.58 4.32
N LEU A 60 -8.89 12.16 3.85
CA LEU A 60 -10.15 12.65 4.39
C LEU A 60 -10.08 12.33 5.88
N PRO A 61 -10.22 13.33 6.78
CA PRO A 61 -10.14 13.07 8.21
C PRO A 61 -11.13 11.95 8.53
N PRO A 62 -10.76 10.97 9.37
CA PRO A 62 -11.62 9.83 9.65
C PRO A 62 -12.99 10.39 10.03
N VAL A 63 -13.98 10.13 9.19
CA VAL A 63 -15.36 10.55 9.43
C VAL A 63 -15.74 9.82 10.70
N LYS A 64 -15.67 10.52 11.84
CA LYS A 64 -16.12 10.01 13.12
C LYS A 64 -17.57 9.61 12.88
N SER A 65 -17.80 8.32 12.73
CA SER A 65 -19.14 7.75 12.62
C SER A 65 -19.82 8.02 13.96
N GLN A 66 -20.46 9.18 14.06
CA GLN A 66 -21.48 9.46 15.07
C GLN A 66 -22.60 8.45 14.81
N GLY A 67 -22.69 7.41 15.65
CA GLY A 67 -23.78 6.46 15.52
C GLY A 67 -23.74 5.27 16.47
N LYS A 68 -24.06 5.50 17.75
CA LYS A 68 -25.26 4.92 18.41
C LYS A 68 -25.25 5.20 19.93
N PRO A 69 -26.34 5.71 20.51
CA PRO A 69 -26.45 5.88 21.96
C PRO A 69 -26.52 4.52 22.66
N ALA A 70 -25.84 4.43 23.80
CA ALA A 70 -25.86 3.26 24.67
C ALA A 70 -27.29 3.04 25.23
N GLY A 71 -28.02 2.08 24.65
CA GLY A 71 -29.27 1.58 25.22
C GLY A 71 -29.01 0.78 26.52
N PRO A 72 -29.96 0.76 27.48
CA PRO A 72 -29.74 0.20 28.79
C PRO A 72 -29.63 -1.34 28.74
N ARG A 73 -28.60 -1.87 29.42
CA ARG A 73 -28.34 -3.31 29.61
C ARG A 73 -29.55 -4.00 30.24
N LEU A 74 -30.35 -4.73 29.46
CA LEU A 74 -31.23 -5.77 29.98
C LEU A 74 -30.40 -7.02 30.32
N ARG A 75 -30.40 -7.39 31.60
CA ARG A 75 -29.97 -8.70 32.08
C ARG A 75 -31.00 -9.74 31.62
N SER A 76 -30.57 -10.76 30.88
CA SER A 76 -31.38 -11.98 30.71
C SER A 76 -30.50 -13.20 30.93
N ALA A 77 -30.91 -13.98 31.91
CA ALA A 77 -30.29 -15.20 32.37
C ALA A 77 -30.60 -16.38 31.42
N LYS A 78 -29.64 -17.31 31.35
CA LYS A 78 -29.83 -18.78 31.42
C LYS A 78 -30.76 -19.44 30.38
N ALA A 79 -30.19 -20.25 29.49
CA ALA A 79 -30.52 -21.68 29.30
C ALA A 79 -30.05 -22.23 27.93
N GLY A 80 -29.54 -23.46 27.94
CA GLY A 80 -29.83 -24.41 26.86
C GLY A 80 -28.73 -24.70 25.84
N ARG A 81 -27.65 -25.37 26.25
CA ARG A 81 -26.82 -26.18 25.34
C ARG A 81 -27.57 -27.48 25.06
N ARG A 82 -28.19 -27.60 23.89
CA ARG A 82 -28.59 -28.90 23.29
C ARG A 82 -28.27 -28.86 21.80
N VAL A 83 -27.36 -29.74 21.41
CA VAL A 83 -27.08 -30.12 20.01
C VAL A 83 -28.29 -30.85 19.42
N PRO A 84 -28.55 -30.70 18.12
CA PRO A 84 -29.12 -31.78 17.32
C PRO A 84 -28.00 -32.50 16.57
N GLU A 85 -27.93 -33.79 16.84
CA GLU A 85 -27.18 -34.84 16.15
C GLU A 85 -27.54 -34.84 14.66
N PHE A 86 -26.50 -34.87 13.81
CA PHE A 86 -26.62 -34.92 12.36
C PHE A 86 -26.93 -36.35 11.93
N GLU A 87 -28.14 -36.59 11.40
CA GLU A 87 -28.51 -37.82 10.70
C GLU A 87 -28.77 -37.46 9.23
N GLU A 88 -27.88 -37.85 8.33
CA GLU A 88 -28.21 -38.00 6.91
C GLU A 88 -27.40 -39.15 6.28
N ARG A 89 -28.12 -40.28 6.12
CA ARG A 89 -28.03 -41.36 5.11
C ARG A 89 -26.75 -42.20 4.96
#